data_AF-A0A392SIA2-F1
#
_entry.id   AF-A0A392SIA2-F1
#
_cell.length_a   1.000
_cell.length_b   1.000
_cell.length_c   1.000
_cell.angle_alpha   90.00
_cell.angle_beta   90.00
_cell.angle_gamma   90.00
#
_symmetry.space_group_name_H-M   'P 1'
#
loop_
_entity.id
_entity.type
_entity.pdbx_description
1 polymer ?
#
loop_
_entity_poly.entity_id
_entity_poly.type
_entity_poly.pdbx_seq_one_letter_code
_entity_poly.pdbx_strand_id
1 'polypeptide(L)' 'MCVDFTDLNKARPKDPYPLPSIDRLIDGASRYKTLSFMDAYSGFNQIKMNTLDAPH' A
#
# COMPACT_ATOMS: atom_id res chain seq x y z
N MET A 1 3.86 -16.90 -8.11
CA MET A 1 2.93 -16.56 -9.21
C MET A 1 2.92 -15.05 -9.34
N CYS A 2 3.14 -14.51 -10.54
CA CYS A 2 3.16 -13.07 -10.81
C CYS A 2 2.15 -12.81 -11.93
N VAL A 3 1.30 -11.80 -11.76
CA VAL A 3 0.32 -11.37 -12.76
C VAL A 3 0.80 -10.04 -13.31
N ASP A 4 0.88 -9.93 -14.63
CA ASP A 4 1.29 -8.68 -15.28
C ASP A 4 0.10 -7.71 -15.34
N PHE A 5 0.17 -6.65 -14.54
CA PHE A 5 -0.83 -5.58 -14.49
C PHE A 5 -0.37 -4.30 -15.21
N THR A 6 0.67 -4.36 -16.03
CA THR A 6 1.29 -3.17 -16.64
C THR A 6 0.28 -2.28 -17.37
N ASP A 7 -0.53 -2.87 -18.27
CA ASP A 7 -1.49 -2.08 -19.04
C ASP A 7 -2.69 -1.63 -18.20
N LEU A 8 -3.13 -2.44 -17.22
CA LEU A 8 -4.16 -2.05 -16.26
C LEU A 8 -3.72 -0.85 -15.43
N ASN A 9 -2.47 -0.86 -14.94
CA ASN A 9 -1.91 0.23 -14.12
C ASN A 9 -1.75 1.54 -14.91
N LYS A 10 -1.53 1.47 -16.23
CA LYS A 10 -1.51 2.66 -17.10
C LYS A 10 -2.89 3.30 -17.25
N ALA A 11 -3.95 2.48 -17.30
CA ALA A 11 -5.33 2.96 -17.45
C ALA A 11 -5.96 3.42 -16.12
N ARG A 12 -5.48 2.92 -14.98
CA ARG A 12 -6.01 3.24 -13.65
C ARG A 12 -5.80 4.73 -13.31
N PRO A 13 -6.82 5.43 -12.76
CA PRO A 13 -6.62 6.72 -12.11
C PRO A 13 -5.54 6.66 -11.02
N LYS A 14 -4.77 7.75 -10.88
CA LYS A 14 -3.75 7.86 -9.83
C LYS A 14 -4.37 7.80 -8.43
N ASP A 15 -3.57 7.32 -7.49
CA ASP A 15 -3.97 7.20 -6.09
C ASP A 15 -4.22 8.58 -5.46
N PRO A 16 -5.40 8.84 -4.87
CA PRO A 16 -5.67 10.08 -4.14
C PRO A 16 -4.93 10.17 -2.79
N TYR A 17 -4.38 9.06 -2.27
CA TYR A 17 -3.68 9.00 -0.98
C TYR A 17 -2.19 8.70 -1.18
N PRO A 18 -1.38 9.71 -1.56
CA PRO A 18 0.05 9.49 -1.74
C PRO A 18 0.72 9.06 -0.43
N LEU A 19 1.71 8.17 -0.54
CA LEU A 19 2.50 7.75 0.60
C LEU A 19 3.20 8.96 1.25
N PRO A 20 3.26 9.04 2.58
CA PRO A 20 3.98 10.10 3.27
C PRO A 20 5.48 10.02 2.99
N SER A 21 6.16 11.17 3.00
CA SER A 21 7.62 11.23 2.91
C SER A 21 8.27 10.42 4.03
N ILE A 22 9.32 9.67 3.69
CA ILE A 22 10.04 8.83 4.64
C ILE A 22 10.70 9.67 5.74
N ASP A 23 11.24 10.84 5.42
CA ASP A 23 11.85 11.75 6.39
C ASP A 23 10.82 12.17 7.44
N ARG A 24 9.58 12.47 6.99
CA ARG A 24 8.49 12.84 7.89
C ARG A 24 8.07 11.71 8.82
N LEU A 25 8.14 10.46 8.34
CA LEU A 25 7.88 9.27 9.16
C LEU A 25 8.99 9.06 10.20
N ILE A 26 10.25 9.18 9.79
CA ILE A 26 11.42 9.01 10.65
C ILE A 26 11.46 10.09 11.72
N ASP A 27 11.28 11.36 11.35
CA ASP A 27 11.24 12.49 12.28
C ASP A 27 10.15 12.32 13.33
N GLY A 28 8.97 11.84 12.92
CA GLY A 28 7.88 11.52 13.83
C GLY A 28 8.24 10.39 14.80
N ALA A 29 8.89 9.33 14.33
CA ALA A 29 9.29 8.18 15.14
C ALA A 29 10.51 8.45 16.05
N SER A 30 11.38 9.38 15.68
CA SER A 30 12.67 9.67 16.35
C SER A 30 12.53 10.11 17.81
N ARG A 31 11.36 10.62 18.20
CA ARG A 31 11.08 11.15 19.55
C ARG A 31 10.71 10.06 20.57
N TYR A 32 10.59 8.81 20.13
CA TYR A 32 10.20 7.69 20.99
C TYR A 32 11.41 6.85 21.39
N LYS A 33 11.46 6.44 22.67
CA LYS A 33 12.56 5.63 23.23
C LYS A 33 12.55 4.17 22.75
N THR A 34 11.38 3.67 22.37
CA THR A 34 11.17 2.29 21.94
C THR A 34 10.21 2.27 20.75
N LEU A 35 10.51 1.45 19.75
CA LEU A 35 9.65 1.22 18.59
C LEU A 35 9.36 -0.28 18.47
N SER A 36 8.14 -0.63 18.10
CA SER A 36 7.75 -1.99 17.70
C SER A 36 7.16 -1.93 16.30
N PHE A 37 7.51 -2.92 15.47
CA PHE A 37 7.07 -3.01 14.08
C PHE A 37 6.18 -4.24 13.91
N MET A 38 5.09 -4.08 13.19
CA MET A 38 4.24 -5.19 12.76
C MET A 38 4.55 -5.51 11.31
N ASP A 39 4.66 -6.79 10.99
CA ASP A 39 4.78 -7.24 9.60
C ASP A 39 3.42 -7.15 8.91
N ALA A 40 3.38 -6.38 7.82
CA ALA A 40 2.20 -6.20 6.98
C ALA A 40 2.38 -6.83 5.58
N TYR A 41 3.32 -7.77 5.42
CA TYR A 41 3.67 -8.39 4.13
C TYR A 41 2.46 -8.90 3.35
N SER A 42 1.48 -9.51 4.03
CA SER A 42 0.26 -10.05 3.39
C SER A 42 -0.89 -9.05 3.29
N GLY A 43 -0.71 -7.79 3.70
CA GLY A 43 -1.78 -6.80 3.84
C GLY A 43 -2.61 -6.60 2.56
N PHE A 44 -1.97 -6.62 1.39
CA PHE A 44 -2.66 -6.52 0.10
C PHE A 44 -3.68 -7.65 -0.11
N ASN A 45 -3.35 -8.88 0.26
CA ASN A 45 -4.19 -10.06 0.04
C ASN A 45 -5.37 -10.16 1.02
N GLN A 46 -5.38 -9.35 2.08
CA GLN A 46 -6.44 -9.34 3.10
C GLN A 46 -7.55 -8.34 2.76
N ILE A 47 -7.26 -7.35 1.92
CA ILE A 47 -8.22 -6.33 1.50
C ILE A 47 -9.10 -6.90 0.39
N LYS A 48 -10.42 -6.88 0.59
CA LYS A 48 -11.38 -7.38 -0.39
C LYS A 48 -11.46 -6.44 -1.59
N MET A 49 -11.40 -7.03 -2.79
CA MET A 49 -11.74 -6.32 -4.02
C MET A 49 -13.23 -5.99 -4.05
N ASN A 50 -13.57 -4.85 -4.63
CA ASN A 50 -14.96 -4.53 -4.94
C ASN A 50 -15.50 -5.54 -5.96
N THR A 51 -16.69 -6.09 -5.70
CA THR A 51 -17.28 -7.16 -6.52
C THR A 51 -17.57 -6.73 -7.96
N LEU A 52 -17.74 -5.42 -8.20
CA LEU A 52 -17.96 -4.87 -9.54
C LEU A 52 -16.67 -4.79 -10.37
N ASP A 53 -15.51 -4.78 -9.71
CA ASP A 53 -14.19 -4.67 -10.35
C ASP A 53 -13.49 -6.04 -10.46
N ALA A 54 -14.09 -7.08 -9.88
CA ALA A 54 -13.58 -8.44 -9.96
C ALA A 54 -13.80 -9.02 -11.36
N PRO A 55 -12.83 -9.77 -11.92
CA PRO A 55 -13.04 -10.50 -13.16
C PRO A 55 -14.21 -11.48 -12.98
N HIS A 56 -15.10 -11.53 -13.98
CA HIS A 56 -16.17 -12.54 -14.07
C HIS A 56 -15.61 -13.93 -14.34
#